data_AF-A0A842TNB6-F1
#
_entry.id   AF-A0A842TNB6-F1
#
_cell.length_a   1.000
_cell.length_b   1.000
_cell.length_c   1.000
_cell.angle_alpha   90.00
_cell.angle_beta   90.00
_cell.angle_gamma   90.00
#
_symmetry.space_group_name_H-M   'P 1'
#
loop_
_entity.id
_entity.type
_entity.pdbx_description
1 polymer ?
#
loop_
_entity_poly.entity_id
_entity_poly.type
_entity_poly.pdbx_seq_one_letter_code
_entity_poly.pdbx_strand_id
1 'polypeptide(L)'
;MSKSAFNSTPKNELFKKACREIIEELMSLDNIRELKNINKIKIKVIKKYDDVPIPKNSHLLSFLETDEERNKLINILRIKKVRTMSGVAVVAIMSEPYSCPHGRCLYCPGGPESFFDSPQSYTGFEPATRRGIQNNFDPYLQVTNRLTQLKSIGHNVSKIELIIMGGTFPARDMEYQTKFIKKSFQAIADFGSKNKTPIPNETLEEVILRCERSKNRLVGFTIETRPDYCNKKQINFSLNSGVTRVELGVQTIYNHIYKKIERGHTIEEVIETTRMLKDSGLKVLYHIMPNLPETTIDMDFETFKTIYTDPRFKPDMLKIYPCLVVKDTKLYDLWKKELYKPYSLDETINLLAKAQSIIPKWIRIQRVQRDIPVQYIEAGVQKSNLRQLVHKRMESLNLKCNCIRCREVGLIKLKENRVPEPDNIKLNLSIYKASQGEEIFLSYEDEIKDILIGYLRLRIPSEKAFREEIIEKPSSIVRALHVYGPVVPIGKEKLHKQLHWQHKNIGFKLLKKAEEISKNEYDRNKILVISGIGVREYYRKFGYKKDGSYVSKYL
;
A
#
# COMPACT_ATOMS: atom_id res chain seq x y z
N MET A 1 11.85 16.13 12.65
CA MET A 1 12.34 17.14 13.61
C MET A 1 12.30 16.52 14.99
N SER A 2 13.46 16.05 15.46
CA SER A 2 13.67 15.57 16.82
C SER A 2 13.53 16.73 17.81
N LYS A 3 13.19 16.43 19.07
CA LYS A 3 13.10 17.39 20.19
C LYS A 3 14.38 18.21 20.45
N SER A 4 15.46 17.99 19.71
CA SER A 4 16.78 18.60 19.92
C SER A 4 17.10 19.79 19.01
N ALA A 5 16.19 20.23 18.13
CA ALA A 5 16.41 21.39 17.25
C ALA A 5 15.78 22.69 17.77
N PHE A 6 15.25 22.69 18.99
CA PHE A 6 14.65 23.86 19.64
C PHE A 6 15.40 24.17 20.93
N ASN A 7 16.62 24.71 20.85
CA ASN A 7 17.21 25.40 21.98
C ASN A 7 17.42 26.88 21.64
N SER A 8 16.82 27.70 22.53
CA SER A 8 17.13 29.07 22.94
C SER A 8 17.13 30.18 21.89
N THR A 9 15.95 30.53 21.40
CA THR A 9 15.61 31.93 21.08
C THR A 9 14.31 32.31 21.80
N PRO A 10 14.13 33.55 22.29
CA PRO A 10 12.92 33.98 22.99
C PRO A 10 11.62 33.69 22.20
N LYS A 11 11.70 33.82 20.86
CA LYS A 11 10.60 33.49 19.93
C LYS A 11 10.16 32.02 19.98
N ASN A 12 11.10 31.09 20.20
CA ASN A 12 10.78 29.66 20.28
C ASN A 12 10.06 29.30 21.58
N GLU A 13 10.35 30.00 22.68
CA GLU A 13 9.63 29.82 23.94
C GLU A 13 8.20 30.37 23.89
N LEU A 14 8.02 31.56 23.31
CA LEU A 14 6.69 32.15 23.08
C LEU A 14 5.83 31.25 22.19
N PHE A 15 6.41 30.70 21.11
CA PHE A 15 5.72 29.77 20.23
C PHE A 15 5.31 28.47 20.96
N LYS A 16 6.16 27.96 21.85
CA LYS A 16 5.85 26.78 22.69
C LYS A 16 4.73 27.07 23.68
N LYS A 17 4.77 28.22 24.37
CA LYS A 17 3.71 28.67 25.28
C LYS A 17 2.37 28.80 24.56
N ALA A 18 2.35 29.47 23.41
CA ALA A 18 1.15 29.59 22.58
C ALA A 18 0.60 28.22 22.15
N CYS A 19 1.46 27.27 21.77
CA CYS A 19 1.01 25.91 21.43
C CYS A 19 0.39 25.17 22.63
N ARG A 20 0.93 25.33 23.83
CA ARG A 20 0.41 24.70 25.06
C ARG A 20 -0.95 25.30 25.46
N GLU A 21 -1.09 26.61 25.42
CA GLU A 21 -2.36 27.28 25.72
C GLU A 21 -3.46 26.88 24.72
N ILE A 22 -3.12 26.73 23.42
CA ILE A 22 -4.06 26.18 22.43
C ILE A 22 -4.48 24.75 22.78
N ILE A 23 -3.56 23.91 23.26
CA ILE A 23 -3.86 22.53 23.65
C ILE A 23 -4.81 22.52 24.86
N GLU A 24 -4.53 23.33 25.87
CA GLU A 24 -5.36 23.46 27.08
C GLU A 24 -6.77 23.95 26.75
N GLU A 25 -6.89 24.98 25.89
CA GLU A 25 -8.20 25.46 25.44
C GLU A 25 -8.94 24.43 24.57
N LEU A 26 -8.23 23.59 23.81
CA LEU A 26 -8.86 22.46 23.11
C LEU A 26 -9.28 21.33 24.05
N MET A 27 -8.58 21.14 25.16
CA MET A 27 -8.88 20.12 26.16
C MET A 27 -10.10 20.48 27.02
N SER A 28 -10.35 21.77 27.26
CA SER A 28 -11.51 22.25 28.02
C SER A 28 -12.84 22.19 27.24
N LEU A 29 -12.79 21.93 25.93
CA LEU A 29 -13.99 21.78 25.10
C LEU A 29 -14.55 20.37 25.17
N ASP A 30 -15.86 20.26 25.39
CA ASP A 30 -16.56 18.97 25.46
C ASP A 30 -17.30 18.61 24.15
N ASN A 31 -17.52 19.59 23.27
CA ASN A 31 -18.29 19.38 22.04
C ASN A 31 -17.40 19.22 20.78
N ILE A 32 -17.56 18.09 20.09
CA ILE A 32 -16.89 17.78 18.81
C ILE A 32 -17.24 18.79 17.70
N ARG A 33 -18.39 19.48 17.77
CA ARG A 33 -18.78 20.54 16.81
C ARG A 33 -17.92 21.81 16.98
N GLU A 34 -17.52 22.17 18.20
CA GLU A 34 -16.66 23.33 18.47
C GLU A 34 -15.20 23.05 18.07
N LEU A 35 -14.78 21.79 18.17
CA LEU A 35 -13.49 21.29 17.70
C LEU A 35 -13.31 21.34 16.18
N LYS A 36 -14.37 21.63 15.38
CA LYS A 36 -14.21 21.96 13.94
C LYS A 36 -13.67 23.38 13.71
N ASN A 37 -13.74 24.25 14.71
CA ASN A 37 -13.23 25.62 14.67
C ASN A 37 -11.83 25.73 15.31
N ILE A 38 -10.99 24.70 15.24
CA ILE A 38 -9.58 24.74 15.70
C ILE A 38 -8.86 26.01 15.22
N ASN A 39 -9.12 26.45 13.99
CA ASN A 39 -8.48 27.66 13.47
C ASN A 39 -8.93 28.93 14.21
N LYS A 40 -10.19 29.03 14.66
CA LYS A 40 -10.65 30.15 15.49
C LYS A 40 -9.94 30.18 16.83
N ILE A 41 -9.79 29.01 17.48
CA ILE A 41 -9.09 28.88 18.76
C ILE A 41 -7.62 29.26 18.61
N LYS A 42 -6.95 28.74 17.57
CA LYS A 42 -5.57 29.13 17.25
C LYS A 42 -5.41 30.62 17.06
N ILE A 43 -6.32 31.26 16.30
CA ILE A 43 -6.28 32.71 16.08
C ILE A 43 -6.51 33.46 17.40
N LYS A 44 -7.48 33.03 18.22
CA LYS A 44 -7.80 33.63 19.52
C LYS A 44 -6.60 33.62 20.46
N VAL A 45 -5.92 32.48 20.60
CA VAL A 45 -4.75 32.37 21.48
C VAL A 45 -3.58 33.15 20.92
N ILE A 46 -3.31 33.06 19.62
CA ILE A 46 -2.14 33.71 19.00
C ILE A 46 -2.20 35.24 19.11
N LYS A 47 -3.40 35.84 19.15
CA LYS A 47 -3.55 37.29 19.40
C LYS A 47 -2.97 37.76 20.75
N LYS A 48 -2.73 36.85 21.70
CA LYS A 48 -2.10 37.16 23.00
C LYS A 48 -0.57 37.18 22.96
N TYR A 49 0.03 36.76 21.85
CA TYR A 49 1.47 36.61 21.71
C TYR A 49 1.98 37.44 20.53
N ASP A 50 2.95 38.32 20.80
CA ASP A 50 3.56 39.15 19.77
C ASP A 50 4.50 38.32 18.87
N ASP A 51 4.38 38.54 17.56
CA ASP A 51 5.26 37.97 16.53
C ASP A 51 5.36 36.42 16.55
N VAL A 52 4.27 35.76 16.97
CA VAL A 52 4.13 34.30 16.96
C VAL A 52 3.25 33.84 15.78
N PRO A 53 3.75 33.02 14.84
CA PRO A 53 2.95 32.54 13.72
C PRO A 53 1.90 31.52 14.17
N ILE A 54 0.76 31.46 13.46
CA ILE A 54 -0.31 30.50 13.74
C ILE A 54 0.21 29.04 13.65
N PRO A 55 0.09 28.23 14.72
CA PRO A 55 0.60 26.87 14.72
C PRO A 55 -0.16 25.95 13.74
N LYS A 56 0.60 25.16 12.97
CA LYS A 56 0.06 24.02 12.22
C LYS A 56 -0.39 22.93 13.19
N ASN A 57 -1.34 22.07 12.79
CA ASN A 57 -1.77 20.95 13.66
C ASN A 57 -0.60 20.02 14.05
N SER A 58 0.41 19.87 13.18
CA SER A 58 1.62 19.11 13.47
C SER A 58 2.45 19.70 14.62
N HIS A 59 2.42 21.02 14.79
CA HIS A 59 3.09 21.68 15.92
C HIS A 59 2.36 21.33 17.21
N LEU A 60 1.03 21.48 17.24
CA LEU A 60 0.21 21.09 18.41
C LEU A 60 0.41 19.60 18.77
N LEU A 61 0.39 18.71 17.78
CA LEU A 61 0.65 17.27 17.99
C LEU A 61 2.01 16.98 18.62
N SER A 62 3.03 17.79 18.34
CA SER A 62 4.38 17.64 18.90
C SER A 62 4.49 18.08 20.36
N PHE A 63 3.56 18.93 20.82
CA PHE A 63 3.48 19.45 22.20
C PHE A 63 2.43 18.78 23.08
N LEU A 64 1.82 17.66 22.63
CA LEU A 64 0.99 16.82 23.48
C LEU A 64 1.89 16.03 24.45
N GLU A 65 1.69 16.23 25.74
CA GLU A 65 2.53 15.69 26.81
C GLU A 65 1.87 14.48 27.47
N THR A 66 0.56 14.51 27.68
CA THR A 66 -0.16 13.45 28.41
C THR A 66 -0.83 12.44 27.46
N ASP A 67 -1.10 11.24 27.99
CA ASP A 67 -1.88 10.22 27.26
C ASP A 67 -3.34 10.65 27.04
N GLU A 68 -3.89 11.42 27.97
CA GLU A 68 -5.24 11.98 27.90
C GLU A 68 -5.38 12.98 26.75
N GLU A 69 -4.45 13.94 26.67
CA GLU A 69 -4.34 14.90 25.56
C GLU A 69 -4.25 14.19 24.21
N ARG A 70 -3.43 13.14 24.14
CA ARG A 70 -3.29 12.32 22.94
C ARG A 70 -4.60 11.64 22.58
N ASN A 71 -5.31 11.06 23.54
CA ASN A 71 -6.56 10.35 23.26
C ASN A 71 -7.67 11.30 22.76
N LYS A 72 -7.83 12.47 23.38
CA LYS A 72 -8.87 13.45 23.01
C LYS A 72 -8.55 14.15 21.69
N LEU A 73 -7.31 14.60 21.49
CA LEU A 73 -6.98 15.52 20.39
C LEU A 73 -6.40 14.86 19.13
N ILE A 74 -5.82 13.65 19.20
CA ILE A 74 -5.16 13.05 18.02
C ILE A 74 -6.11 12.84 16.85
N ASN A 75 -7.36 12.43 17.09
CA ASN A 75 -8.34 12.18 16.02
C ASN A 75 -8.79 13.48 15.32
N ILE A 76 -8.65 14.61 15.99
CA ILE A 76 -9.08 15.92 15.54
C ILE A 76 -7.92 16.61 14.81
N LEU A 77 -6.74 16.62 15.43
CA LEU A 77 -5.54 17.26 14.91
C LEU A 77 -4.86 16.47 13.78
N ARG A 78 -5.05 15.13 13.71
CA ARG A 78 -4.45 14.27 12.69
C ARG A 78 -4.81 14.71 11.28
N ILE A 79 -3.78 14.99 10.51
CA ILE A 79 -3.87 15.41 9.11
C ILE A 79 -3.95 14.17 8.21
N LYS A 80 -4.72 14.22 7.11
CA LYS A 80 -4.82 13.12 6.12
C LYS A 80 -5.22 11.78 6.75
N LYS A 81 -6.36 11.78 7.49
CA LYS A 81 -6.91 10.64 8.25
C LYS A 81 -6.85 9.31 7.49
N VAL A 82 -7.13 9.31 6.18
CA VAL A 82 -7.08 8.13 5.30
C VAL A 82 -5.74 7.37 5.24
N ARG A 83 -4.60 8.01 5.56
CA ARG A 83 -3.24 7.45 5.32
C ARG A 83 -2.88 6.22 6.15
N THR A 84 -3.48 6.04 7.32
CA THR A 84 -3.25 4.87 8.19
C THR A 84 -4.57 4.27 8.67
N MET A 85 -5.65 4.45 7.92
CA MET A 85 -6.96 3.93 8.32
C MET A 85 -7.02 2.40 8.29
N SER A 86 -6.26 1.77 7.41
CA SER A 86 -6.05 0.31 7.42
C SER A 86 -5.21 -0.17 8.61
N GLY A 87 -4.77 0.76 9.45
CA GLY A 87 -3.93 0.48 10.61
C GLY A 87 -2.47 0.18 10.32
N VAL A 88 -2.01 0.53 9.11
CA VAL A 88 -0.63 0.30 8.65
C VAL A 88 -0.05 1.60 8.08
N ALA A 89 1.17 1.94 8.48
CA ALA A 89 1.94 3.05 7.96
C ALA A 89 2.65 2.65 6.66
N VAL A 90 2.19 3.21 5.54
CA VAL A 90 2.84 2.99 4.24
C VAL A 90 4.07 3.90 4.10
N VAL A 91 5.24 3.26 4.00
CA VAL A 91 6.55 3.88 3.81
C VAL A 91 7.03 3.51 2.41
N ALA A 92 6.90 4.46 1.49
CA ALA A 92 7.35 4.28 0.11
C ALA A 92 8.65 5.06 -0.12
N ILE A 93 9.69 4.34 -0.55
CA ILE A 93 11.06 4.82 -0.80
C ILE A 93 11.45 4.58 -2.27
N MET A 94 12.37 5.38 -2.78
CA MET A 94 12.88 5.27 -4.16
C MET A 94 14.27 4.68 -4.17
N SER A 95 14.52 3.72 -5.06
CA SER A 95 15.89 3.36 -5.43
C SER A 95 16.54 4.47 -6.24
N GLU A 96 17.87 4.43 -6.37
CA GLU A 96 18.59 5.31 -7.28
C GLU A 96 18.08 5.15 -8.72
N PRO A 97 18.13 6.23 -9.53
CA PRO A 97 17.87 6.15 -10.96
C PRO A 97 18.73 5.06 -11.62
N TYR A 98 18.10 4.27 -12.48
CA TYR A 98 18.76 3.22 -13.25
C TYR A 98 17.96 2.97 -14.52
N SER A 99 18.65 2.90 -15.65
CA SER A 99 18.04 2.74 -16.96
C SER A 99 17.34 1.39 -17.05
N CYS A 100 16.16 1.38 -17.68
CA CYS A 100 15.53 0.13 -18.05
C CYS A 100 16.40 -0.62 -19.07
N PRO A 101 16.67 -1.93 -18.91
CA PRO A 101 17.55 -2.63 -19.84
C PRO A 101 16.95 -2.84 -21.25
N HIS A 102 15.65 -2.64 -21.44
CA HIS A 102 15.00 -2.63 -22.76
C HIS A 102 14.92 -1.23 -23.39
N GLY A 103 15.45 -0.20 -22.73
CA GLY A 103 15.24 1.20 -23.09
C GLY A 103 14.00 1.82 -22.45
N ARG A 104 13.64 3.01 -22.94
CA ARG A 104 12.58 3.87 -22.37
C ARG A 104 11.26 3.66 -23.13
N CYS A 105 10.22 3.23 -22.41
CA CYS A 105 8.88 3.12 -23.01
C CYS A 105 8.38 4.48 -23.50
N LEU A 106 7.54 4.45 -24.54
CA LEU A 106 7.06 5.63 -25.28
C LEU A 106 6.42 6.72 -24.38
N TYR A 107 5.67 6.31 -23.36
CA TYR A 107 4.94 7.21 -22.44
C TYR A 107 5.71 7.54 -21.14
N CYS A 108 6.90 6.98 -20.95
CA CYS A 108 7.61 7.04 -19.67
C CYS A 108 8.30 8.40 -19.51
N PRO A 109 7.95 9.25 -18.51
CA PRO A 109 8.52 10.59 -18.40
C PRO A 109 9.93 10.61 -17.80
N GLY A 110 10.28 9.66 -16.95
CA GLY A 110 11.56 9.60 -16.25
C GLY A 110 12.56 8.58 -16.78
N GLY A 111 13.65 8.45 -16.04
CA GLY A 111 14.83 7.65 -16.33
C GLY A 111 16.10 8.51 -16.22
N PRO A 112 17.28 7.89 -16.02
CA PRO A 112 18.54 8.57 -16.31
C PRO A 112 18.51 9.14 -17.72
N GLU A 113 19.12 10.31 -17.93
CA GLU A 113 19.18 11.00 -19.25
C GLU A 113 17.83 11.47 -19.81
N SER A 114 16.73 11.33 -19.05
CA SER A 114 15.47 12.02 -19.36
C SER A 114 15.55 13.49 -18.94
N PHE A 115 14.65 14.31 -19.47
CA PHE A 115 14.50 15.72 -19.06
C PHE A 115 14.42 15.92 -17.54
N PHE A 116 13.87 14.95 -16.81
CA PHE A 116 13.69 15.03 -15.36
C PHE A 116 14.85 14.45 -14.54
N ASP A 117 15.82 13.78 -15.18
CA ASP A 117 16.92 13.03 -14.54
C ASP A 117 16.52 12.36 -13.21
N SER A 118 15.53 11.46 -13.29
CA SER A 118 14.84 10.92 -12.13
C SER A 118 14.63 9.41 -12.25
N PRO A 119 14.24 8.70 -11.17
CA PRO A 119 13.94 7.28 -11.24
C PRO A 119 12.96 6.95 -12.35
N GLN A 120 13.13 5.77 -12.96
CA GLN A 120 12.36 5.35 -14.13
C GLN A 120 10.85 5.52 -13.90
N SER A 121 10.17 6.05 -14.91
CA SER A 121 8.75 6.41 -14.90
C SER A 121 8.40 7.68 -14.13
N TYR A 122 9.20 8.18 -13.21
CA TYR A 122 8.84 9.35 -12.37
C TYR A 122 9.29 10.68 -12.99
N THR A 123 8.80 11.81 -12.47
CA THR A 123 9.18 13.16 -12.93
C THR A 123 10.15 13.86 -11.99
N GLY A 124 10.53 13.24 -10.88
CA GLY A 124 11.31 13.90 -9.82
C GLY A 124 10.44 14.71 -8.84
N PHE A 125 9.26 15.16 -9.26
CA PHE A 125 8.42 16.08 -8.49
C PHE A 125 7.32 15.40 -7.67
N GLU A 126 7.14 14.09 -7.80
CA GLU A 126 6.22 13.37 -6.93
C GLU A 126 6.74 13.39 -5.47
N PRO A 127 5.85 13.36 -4.45
CA PRO A 127 6.29 13.49 -3.08
C PRO A 127 7.32 12.43 -2.65
N ALA A 128 7.22 11.21 -3.17
CA ALA A 128 8.17 10.16 -2.85
C ALA A 128 9.52 10.34 -3.57
N THR A 129 9.49 10.73 -4.85
CA THR A 129 10.69 11.02 -5.63
C THR A 129 11.48 12.17 -5.04
N ARG A 130 10.81 13.27 -4.67
CA ARG A 130 11.45 14.39 -3.96
C ARG A 130 12.10 13.98 -2.65
N ARG A 131 11.47 13.07 -1.89
CA ARG A 131 12.10 12.53 -0.68
C ARG A 131 13.32 11.68 -1.03
N GLY A 132 13.27 10.88 -2.10
CA GLY A 132 14.44 10.16 -2.60
C GLY A 132 15.60 11.10 -2.88
N ILE A 133 15.38 12.12 -3.71
CA ILE A 133 16.37 13.14 -4.07
C ILE A 133 16.93 13.86 -2.83
N GLN A 134 16.06 14.33 -1.92
CA GLN A 134 16.48 15.01 -0.69
C GLN A 134 17.35 14.16 0.24
N ASN A 135 17.31 12.84 0.11
CA ASN A 135 18.11 11.91 0.91
C ASN A 135 19.22 11.25 0.09
N ASN A 136 19.52 11.76 -1.12
CA ASN A 136 20.46 11.16 -2.07
C ASN A 136 20.19 9.66 -2.28
N PHE A 137 18.91 9.30 -2.32
CA PHE A 137 18.41 7.93 -2.41
C PHE A 137 18.91 6.97 -1.31
N ASP A 138 19.48 7.47 -0.20
CA ASP A 138 19.89 6.61 0.91
C ASP A 138 18.64 5.98 1.59
N PRO A 139 18.52 4.64 1.57
CA PRO A 139 17.34 3.94 2.09
C PRO A 139 17.12 4.15 3.59
N TYR A 140 18.19 4.24 4.39
CA TYR A 140 18.09 4.41 5.84
C TYR A 140 17.48 5.78 6.17
N LEU A 141 18.00 6.83 5.53
CA LEU A 141 17.51 8.20 5.71
C LEU A 141 16.08 8.36 5.18
N GLN A 142 15.76 7.80 4.00
CA GLN A 142 14.41 7.84 3.43
C GLN A 142 13.37 7.23 4.39
N VAL A 143 13.65 6.05 4.96
CA VAL A 143 12.76 5.37 5.91
C VAL A 143 12.66 6.19 7.21
N THR A 144 13.78 6.56 7.81
CA THR A 144 13.82 7.28 9.11
C THR A 144 13.08 8.61 9.02
N ASN A 145 13.30 9.38 7.96
CA ASN A 145 12.63 10.66 7.74
C ASN A 145 11.14 10.48 7.47
N ARG A 146 10.75 9.44 6.74
CA ARG A 146 9.33 9.15 6.49
C ARG A 146 8.59 8.73 7.75
N LEU A 147 9.18 7.89 8.59
CA LEU A 147 8.61 7.48 9.88
C LEU A 147 8.50 8.68 10.84
N THR A 148 9.55 9.51 10.90
CA THR A 148 9.54 10.77 11.68
C THR A 148 8.41 11.69 11.23
N GLN A 149 8.24 11.88 9.92
CA GLN A 149 7.17 12.69 9.36
C GLN A 149 5.78 12.15 9.72
N LEU A 150 5.55 10.84 9.58
CA LEU A 150 4.26 10.23 9.92
C LEU A 150 3.94 10.39 11.41
N LYS A 151 4.93 10.20 12.29
CA LYS A 151 4.77 10.40 13.73
C LYS A 151 4.45 11.86 14.08
N SER A 152 5.08 12.84 13.43
CA SER A 152 4.83 14.27 13.69
C SER A 152 3.45 14.76 13.24
N ILE A 153 2.81 14.07 12.29
CA ILE A 153 1.43 14.34 11.88
C ILE A 153 0.39 13.41 12.55
N GLY A 154 0.79 12.73 13.65
CA GLY A 154 -0.14 12.00 14.52
C GLY A 154 -0.53 10.61 14.01
N HIS A 155 0.27 10.01 13.13
CA HIS A 155 0.05 8.63 12.68
C HIS A 155 0.82 7.64 13.55
N ASN A 156 0.18 6.51 13.83
CA ASN A 156 0.84 5.37 14.46
C ASN A 156 1.73 4.67 13.42
N VAL A 157 2.99 4.42 13.79
CA VAL A 157 4.01 3.78 12.95
C VAL A 157 4.46 2.41 13.50
N SER A 158 3.69 1.80 14.40
CA SER A 158 4.00 0.49 14.98
C SER A 158 3.83 -0.67 14.01
N LYS A 159 3.08 -0.47 12.91
CA LYS A 159 2.92 -1.43 11.81
C LYS A 159 3.29 -0.71 10.52
N ILE A 160 4.28 -1.21 9.81
CA ILE A 160 4.87 -0.58 8.63
C ILE A 160 4.71 -1.51 7.44
N GLU A 161 4.26 -0.93 6.33
CA GLU A 161 4.36 -1.53 5.01
C GLU A 161 5.43 -0.77 4.21
N LEU A 162 6.53 -1.45 3.88
CA LEU A 162 7.59 -0.88 3.06
C LEU A 162 7.27 -1.11 1.58
N ILE A 163 7.46 -0.08 0.76
CA ILE A 163 7.33 -0.15 -0.70
C ILE A 163 8.61 0.41 -1.32
N ILE A 164 9.31 -0.40 -2.11
CA ILE A 164 10.41 0.08 -2.96
C ILE A 164 9.83 0.37 -4.34
N MET A 165 9.94 1.64 -4.74
CA MET A 165 9.48 2.17 -6.02
C MET A 165 10.66 2.42 -6.96
N GLY A 166 10.36 2.42 -8.26
CA GLY A 166 11.34 2.68 -9.32
C GLY A 166 11.24 1.69 -10.48
N GLY A 167 10.53 0.57 -10.31
CA GLY A 167 10.23 -0.43 -11.35
C GLY A 167 11.44 -1.22 -11.90
N THR A 168 12.65 -0.67 -11.78
CA THR A 168 13.92 -1.26 -12.22
C THR A 168 14.76 -1.79 -11.06
N PHE A 169 14.28 -1.67 -9.81
CA PHE A 169 15.00 -2.20 -8.64
C PHE A 169 15.38 -3.69 -8.79
N PRO A 170 14.48 -4.59 -9.24
CA PRO A 170 14.85 -6.00 -9.46
C PRO A 170 15.79 -6.27 -10.63
N ALA A 171 16.02 -5.28 -11.50
CA ALA A 171 16.99 -5.35 -12.60
C ALA A 171 18.40 -4.91 -12.18
N ARG A 172 18.56 -4.31 -10.99
CA ARG A 172 19.88 -4.00 -10.41
C ARG A 172 20.60 -5.29 -10.02
N ASP A 173 21.90 -5.21 -9.83
CA ASP A 173 22.67 -6.31 -9.26
C ASP A 173 22.18 -6.67 -7.84
N MET A 174 22.38 -7.93 -7.44
CA MET A 174 21.87 -8.43 -6.16
C MET A 174 22.59 -7.81 -4.95
N GLU A 175 23.81 -7.30 -5.12
CA GLU A 175 24.55 -6.64 -4.05
C GLU A 175 23.89 -5.30 -3.69
N TYR A 176 23.58 -4.47 -4.69
CA TYR A 176 22.82 -3.25 -4.52
C TYR A 176 21.46 -3.51 -3.89
N GLN A 177 20.72 -4.49 -4.41
CA GLN A 177 19.41 -4.85 -3.86
C GLN A 177 19.50 -5.26 -2.38
N THR A 178 20.46 -6.12 -2.05
CA THR A 178 20.71 -6.59 -0.68
C THR A 178 21.06 -5.43 0.25
N LYS A 179 22.00 -4.58 -0.14
CA LYS A 179 22.42 -3.40 0.64
C LYS A 179 21.26 -2.43 0.87
N PHE A 180 20.43 -2.21 -0.16
CA PHE A 180 19.31 -1.29 -0.10
C PHE A 180 18.20 -1.78 0.84
N ILE A 181 17.82 -3.06 0.74
CA ILE A 181 16.84 -3.71 1.63
C ILE A 181 17.37 -3.71 3.06
N LYS A 182 18.62 -4.12 3.24
CA LYS A 182 19.27 -4.18 4.55
C LYS A 182 19.20 -2.85 5.29
N LYS A 183 19.69 -1.77 4.67
CA LYS A 183 19.65 -0.43 5.27
C LYS A 183 18.22 0.05 5.55
N SER A 184 17.26 -0.28 4.68
CA SER A 184 15.84 0.04 4.90
C SER A 184 15.30 -0.64 6.16
N PHE A 185 15.64 -1.91 6.37
CA PHE A 185 15.21 -2.67 7.54
C PHE A 185 15.91 -2.22 8.82
N GLN A 186 17.21 -1.88 8.75
CA GLN A 186 17.94 -1.28 9.87
C GLN A 186 17.23 -0.02 10.36
N ALA A 187 16.84 0.89 9.45
CA ALA A 187 16.10 2.09 9.83
C ALA A 187 14.77 1.78 10.53
N ILE A 188 14.03 0.74 10.11
CA ILE A 188 12.78 0.33 10.77
C ILE A 188 13.05 -0.19 12.19
N ALA A 189 14.05 -1.05 12.34
CA ALA A 189 14.41 -1.66 13.61
C ALA A 189 14.98 -0.63 14.61
N ASP A 190 15.78 0.33 14.14
CA ASP A 190 16.41 1.37 14.94
C ASP A 190 15.43 2.48 15.36
N PHE A 191 14.35 2.69 14.59
CA PHE A 191 13.45 3.83 14.79
C PHE A 191 12.80 3.83 16.18
N GLY A 192 13.20 4.80 17.02
CA GLY A 192 12.70 4.91 18.39
C GLY A 192 13.30 3.89 19.38
N SER A 193 14.33 3.15 18.97
CA SER A 193 15.16 2.33 19.84
C SER A 193 16.18 3.21 20.59
N LYS A 194 16.76 2.69 21.70
CA LYS A 194 17.81 3.40 22.45
C LYS A 194 19.11 3.52 21.62
N ASN A 195 19.38 2.53 20.77
CA ASN A 195 20.51 2.53 19.84
C ASN A 195 20.06 3.24 18.55
N LYS A 196 20.56 4.45 18.33
CA LYS A 196 20.20 5.30 17.18
C LYS A 196 21.16 5.16 16.00
N THR A 197 22.17 4.30 16.12
CA THR A 197 23.20 4.09 15.11
C THR A 197 23.03 2.70 14.49
N PRO A 198 23.14 2.59 13.15
CA PRO A 198 23.19 1.30 12.48
C PRO A 198 24.31 0.43 13.05
N ILE A 199 24.03 -0.86 13.24
CA ILE A 199 25.05 -1.83 13.63
C ILE A 199 25.99 -2.04 12.43
N PRO A 200 27.30 -1.78 12.57
CA PRO A 200 28.26 -2.01 11.49
C PRO A 200 28.32 -3.49 11.11
N ASN A 201 28.55 -3.80 9.82
CA ASN A 201 28.75 -5.15 9.29
C ASN A 201 27.63 -6.17 9.50
N GLU A 202 26.46 -5.74 9.99
CA GLU A 202 25.27 -6.58 10.08
C GLU A 202 24.88 -7.13 8.69
N THR A 203 24.53 -8.41 8.62
CA THR A 203 24.02 -9.10 7.41
C THR A 203 22.53 -8.85 7.22
N LEU A 204 21.97 -9.18 6.05
CA LEU A 204 20.52 -9.01 5.83
C LEU A 204 19.71 -9.94 6.75
N GLU A 205 20.18 -11.16 6.94
CA GLU A 205 19.57 -12.18 7.78
C GLU A 205 19.47 -11.74 9.25
N GLU A 206 20.55 -11.17 9.80
CA GLU A 206 20.58 -10.63 11.16
C GLU A 206 19.60 -9.46 11.32
N VAL A 207 19.55 -8.54 10.36
CA VAL A 207 18.59 -7.43 10.37
C VAL A 207 17.15 -7.94 10.31
N ILE A 208 16.87 -8.97 9.50
CA ILE A 208 15.55 -9.59 9.40
C ILE A 208 15.13 -10.13 10.79
N LEU A 209 16.02 -10.88 11.47
CA LEU A 209 15.76 -11.41 12.81
C LEU A 209 15.47 -10.29 13.82
N ARG A 210 16.21 -9.17 13.73
CA ARG A 210 15.98 -7.99 14.58
C ARG A 210 14.63 -7.33 14.28
N CYS A 211 14.25 -7.23 13.01
CA CYS A 211 12.95 -6.73 12.59
C CYS A 211 11.79 -7.59 13.11
N GLU A 212 11.94 -8.92 13.20
CA GLU A 212 10.92 -9.81 13.76
C GLU A 212 10.56 -9.44 15.20
N ARG A 213 11.51 -8.91 15.98
CA ARG A 213 11.34 -8.58 17.41
C ARG A 213 11.19 -7.08 17.68
N SER A 214 11.35 -6.24 16.66
CA SER A 214 11.29 -4.78 16.79
C SER A 214 9.92 -4.27 17.26
N LYS A 215 9.89 -3.08 17.87
CA LYS A 215 8.62 -2.41 18.24
C LYS A 215 7.84 -1.95 17.00
N ASN A 216 8.53 -1.59 15.92
CA ASN A 216 7.92 -1.19 14.65
C ASN A 216 7.86 -2.39 13.71
N ARG A 217 6.71 -3.07 13.68
CA ARG A 217 6.54 -4.31 12.93
C ARG A 217 6.52 -4.05 11.43
N LEU A 218 7.46 -4.61 10.68
CA LEU A 218 7.39 -4.70 9.22
C LEU A 218 6.34 -5.74 8.82
N VAL A 219 5.10 -5.31 8.65
CA VAL A 219 3.93 -6.20 8.41
C VAL A 219 3.73 -6.53 6.93
N GLY A 220 4.38 -5.77 6.04
CA GLY A 220 4.35 -6.01 4.60
C GLY A 220 5.53 -5.35 3.92
N PHE A 221 6.03 -6.01 2.88
CA PHE A 221 7.10 -5.51 2.03
C PHE A 221 6.72 -5.73 0.58
N THR A 222 6.81 -4.66 -0.22
CA THR A 222 6.39 -4.60 -1.61
C THR A 222 7.54 -4.13 -2.51
N ILE A 223 7.68 -4.79 -3.65
CA ILE A 223 8.54 -4.34 -4.75
C ILE A 223 7.71 -4.13 -6.02
N GLU A 224 8.05 -3.08 -6.77
CA GLU A 224 7.54 -2.84 -8.12
C GLU A 224 8.51 -3.46 -9.14
N THR A 225 8.00 -4.19 -10.13
CA THR A 225 8.82 -4.81 -11.17
C THR A 225 8.13 -4.88 -12.52
N ARG A 226 8.91 -5.21 -13.54
CA ARG A 226 8.40 -5.62 -14.85
C ARG A 226 8.26 -7.15 -14.89
N PRO A 227 7.27 -7.69 -15.60
CA PRO A 227 7.10 -9.14 -15.80
C PRO A 227 8.38 -9.89 -16.18
N ASP A 228 9.18 -9.33 -17.10
CA ASP A 228 10.45 -9.88 -17.59
C ASP A 228 11.58 -9.90 -16.53
N TYR A 229 11.45 -9.14 -15.43
CA TYR A 229 12.38 -9.17 -14.28
C TYR A 229 11.78 -9.81 -13.04
N CYS A 230 11.03 -10.89 -13.25
CA CYS A 230 10.37 -11.61 -12.18
C CYS A 230 10.37 -13.12 -12.44
N ASN A 231 11.53 -13.66 -12.83
CA ASN A 231 11.73 -15.09 -12.99
C ASN A 231 12.00 -15.78 -11.63
N LYS A 232 12.14 -17.11 -11.63
CA LYS A 232 12.37 -17.92 -10.41
C LYS A 232 13.50 -17.38 -9.53
N LYS A 233 14.62 -16.91 -10.12
CA LYS A 233 15.76 -16.35 -9.38
C LYS A 233 15.36 -15.07 -8.62
N GLN A 234 14.69 -14.11 -9.28
CA GLN A 234 14.25 -12.90 -8.59
C GLN A 234 13.14 -13.18 -7.57
N ILE A 235 12.24 -14.14 -7.84
CA ILE A 235 11.20 -14.53 -6.88
C ILE A 235 11.82 -15.13 -5.63
N ASN A 236 12.79 -16.04 -5.77
CA ASN A 236 13.52 -16.63 -4.64
C ASN A 236 14.23 -15.57 -3.80
N PHE A 237 14.95 -14.66 -4.46
CA PHE A 237 15.61 -13.55 -3.78
C PHE A 237 14.60 -12.65 -3.02
N SER A 238 13.47 -12.33 -3.67
CA SER A 238 12.41 -11.51 -3.08
C SER A 238 11.81 -12.16 -1.83
N LEU A 239 11.49 -13.45 -1.90
CA LEU A 239 10.96 -14.21 -0.76
C LEU A 239 11.95 -14.26 0.40
N ASN A 240 13.22 -14.61 0.11
CA ASN A 240 14.27 -14.69 1.13
C ASN A 240 14.51 -13.33 1.80
N SER A 241 14.32 -12.23 1.05
CA SER A 241 14.40 -10.85 1.56
C SER A 241 13.15 -10.39 2.32
N GLY A 242 12.12 -11.22 2.42
CA GLY A 242 10.87 -10.94 3.16
C GLY A 242 9.79 -10.20 2.38
N VAL A 243 9.87 -10.17 1.04
CA VAL A 243 8.82 -9.59 0.18
C VAL A 243 7.51 -10.37 0.36
N THR A 244 6.40 -9.64 0.40
CA THR A 244 5.05 -10.20 0.60
C THR A 244 4.08 -9.84 -0.52
N ARG A 245 4.42 -8.83 -1.34
CA ARG A 245 3.65 -8.36 -2.50
C ARG A 245 4.59 -7.95 -3.63
N VAL A 246 4.21 -8.28 -4.85
CA VAL A 246 4.85 -7.81 -6.07
C VAL A 246 3.84 -7.02 -6.90
N GLU A 247 4.28 -5.89 -7.43
CA GLU A 247 3.47 -5.06 -8.31
C GLU A 247 4.03 -5.12 -9.73
N LEU A 248 3.25 -5.67 -10.65
CA LEU A 248 3.62 -5.87 -12.04
C LEU A 248 3.14 -4.70 -12.90
N GLY A 249 4.08 -4.12 -13.64
CA GLY A 249 3.80 -3.12 -14.67
C GLY A 249 3.16 -3.70 -15.94
N VAL A 250 1.94 -4.24 -15.84
CA VAL A 250 1.19 -4.93 -16.92
C VAL A 250 0.67 -3.97 -17.99
N GLN A 251 0.14 -2.82 -17.60
CA GLN A 251 -0.41 -1.75 -18.43
C GLN A 251 -1.68 -2.13 -19.22
N THR A 252 -1.58 -3.10 -20.12
CA THR A 252 -2.66 -3.59 -20.99
C THR A 252 -2.52 -5.11 -21.18
N ILE A 253 -3.41 -5.76 -21.92
CA ILE A 253 -3.31 -7.20 -22.22
C ILE A 253 -2.94 -7.48 -23.69
N TYR A 254 -2.68 -6.44 -24.49
CA TYR A 254 -2.49 -6.57 -25.93
C TYR A 254 -1.01 -6.47 -26.34
N ASN A 255 -0.47 -7.55 -26.92
CA ASN A 255 0.92 -7.61 -27.40
C ASN A 255 1.23 -6.56 -28.49
N HIS A 256 0.29 -6.24 -29.37
CA HIS A 256 0.51 -5.19 -30.39
C HIS A 256 0.68 -3.80 -29.76
N ILE A 257 -0.06 -3.50 -28.67
CA ILE A 257 0.11 -2.26 -27.91
C ILE A 257 1.46 -2.25 -27.18
N TYR A 258 1.92 -3.38 -26.63
CA TYR A 258 3.27 -3.47 -26.06
C TYR A 258 4.36 -3.11 -27.06
N LYS A 259 4.28 -3.63 -28.30
CA LYS A 259 5.20 -3.25 -29.37
C LYS A 259 5.11 -1.76 -29.67
N LYS A 260 3.88 -1.22 -29.79
CA LYS A 260 3.66 0.20 -30.10
C LYS A 260 4.26 1.14 -29.04
N ILE A 261 4.08 0.82 -27.76
CA ILE A 261 4.56 1.66 -26.66
C ILE A 261 6.01 1.33 -26.25
N GLU A 262 6.70 0.49 -27.03
CA GLU A 262 8.08 0.06 -26.79
C GLU A 262 8.26 -0.57 -25.41
N ARG A 263 7.33 -1.46 -25.03
CA ARG A 263 7.37 -2.22 -23.78
C ARG A 263 8.11 -3.52 -24.01
N GLY A 264 9.16 -3.78 -23.21
CA GLY A 264 10.02 -4.96 -23.38
C GLY A 264 9.51 -6.25 -22.74
N HIS A 265 8.20 -6.52 -22.76
CA HIS A 265 7.64 -7.82 -22.36
C HIS A 265 6.37 -8.16 -23.13
N THR A 266 5.95 -9.42 -23.05
CA THR A 266 4.71 -9.92 -23.66
C THR A 266 3.65 -10.30 -22.61
N ILE A 267 2.44 -10.56 -23.09
CA ILE A 267 1.33 -11.03 -22.24
C ILE A 267 1.59 -12.44 -21.70
N GLU A 268 2.31 -13.27 -22.45
CA GLU A 268 2.72 -14.62 -22.02
C GLU A 268 3.62 -14.54 -20.78
N GLU A 269 4.57 -13.60 -20.76
CA GLU A 269 5.41 -13.35 -19.59
C GLU A 269 4.59 -12.83 -18.40
N VAL A 270 3.60 -11.95 -18.62
CA VAL A 270 2.67 -11.52 -17.56
C VAL A 270 1.93 -12.71 -16.96
N ILE A 271 1.41 -13.60 -17.79
CA ILE A 271 0.64 -14.78 -17.37
C ILE A 271 1.54 -15.73 -16.56
N GLU A 272 2.72 -16.07 -17.07
CA GLU A 272 3.64 -17.00 -16.41
C GLU A 272 4.20 -16.41 -15.11
N THR A 273 4.60 -15.15 -15.11
CA THR A 273 5.04 -14.46 -13.88
C THR A 273 3.92 -14.39 -12.84
N THR A 274 2.68 -14.13 -13.25
CA THR A 274 1.54 -14.13 -12.32
C THR A 274 1.36 -15.50 -11.68
N ARG A 275 1.44 -16.57 -12.47
CA ARG A 275 1.40 -17.95 -11.97
C ARG A 275 2.51 -18.23 -10.96
N MET A 276 3.75 -17.95 -11.31
CA MET A 276 4.90 -18.18 -10.42
C MET A 276 4.78 -17.40 -9.10
N LEU A 277 4.33 -16.14 -9.14
CA LEU A 277 4.11 -15.32 -7.95
C LEU A 277 3.00 -15.90 -7.06
N LYS A 278 1.88 -16.30 -7.66
CA LYS A 278 0.75 -16.91 -6.95
C LYS A 278 1.16 -18.23 -6.30
N ASP A 279 1.81 -19.11 -7.05
CA ASP A 279 2.33 -20.40 -6.55
C ASP A 279 3.43 -20.26 -5.50
N SER A 280 4.09 -19.10 -5.44
CA SER A 280 5.03 -18.73 -4.38
C SER A 280 4.38 -18.02 -3.18
N GLY A 281 3.04 -17.97 -3.16
CA GLY A 281 2.27 -17.33 -2.10
C GLY A 281 2.19 -15.80 -2.17
N LEU A 282 2.96 -15.12 -3.02
CA LEU A 282 3.02 -13.67 -3.06
C LEU A 282 1.70 -13.03 -3.51
N LYS A 283 1.37 -11.88 -2.91
CA LYS A 283 0.26 -11.03 -3.41
C LYS A 283 0.66 -10.38 -4.73
N VAL A 284 -0.24 -10.34 -5.69
CA VAL A 284 0.00 -9.78 -7.04
C VAL A 284 -0.87 -8.56 -7.25
N LEU A 285 -0.23 -7.43 -7.56
CA LEU A 285 -0.90 -6.23 -8.02
C LEU A 285 -0.61 -6.01 -9.50
N TYR A 286 -1.63 -5.67 -10.28
CA TYR A 286 -1.43 -5.15 -11.64
C TYR A 286 -1.51 -3.63 -11.65
N HIS A 287 -0.52 -3.03 -12.29
CA HIS A 287 -0.61 -1.66 -12.76
C HIS A 287 -1.24 -1.66 -14.14
N ILE A 288 -2.42 -1.07 -14.30
CA ILE A 288 -3.18 -1.00 -15.55
C ILE A 288 -3.27 0.46 -16.00
N MET A 289 -3.03 0.69 -17.29
CA MET A 289 -3.04 2.01 -17.91
C MET A 289 -4.03 2.03 -19.07
N PRO A 290 -5.27 2.48 -18.86
CA PRO A 290 -6.16 2.79 -19.97
C PRO A 290 -5.66 4.02 -20.74
N ASN A 291 -6.22 4.26 -21.92
CA ASN A 291 -5.91 5.40 -22.79
C ASN A 291 -4.48 5.36 -23.37
N LEU A 292 -3.90 4.18 -23.58
CA LEU A 292 -2.61 4.06 -24.28
C LEU A 292 -2.79 4.37 -25.79
N PRO A 293 -1.73 4.75 -26.52
CA PRO A 293 -1.81 4.90 -27.98
C PRO A 293 -2.37 3.65 -28.65
N GLU A 294 -3.22 3.84 -29.65
CA GLU A 294 -3.90 2.79 -30.42
C GLU A 294 -4.90 1.93 -29.62
N THR A 295 -5.21 2.30 -28.36
CA THR A 295 -6.32 1.69 -27.61
C THR A 295 -7.62 2.48 -27.77
N THR A 296 -8.75 1.78 -27.64
CA THR A 296 -10.09 2.37 -27.58
C THR A 296 -10.73 2.12 -26.21
N ILE A 297 -11.80 2.87 -25.90
CA ILE A 297 -12.55 2.70 -24.64
C ILE A 297 -13.04 1.26 -24.46
N ASP A 298 -13.48 0.63 -25.55
CA ASP A 298 -13.95 -0.77 -25.52
C ASP A 298 -12.80 -1.75 -25.27
N MET A 299 -11.64 -1.54 -25.89
CA MET A 299 -10.44 -2.34 -25.61
C MET A 299 -9.98 -2.21 -24.16
N ASP A 300 -10.02 -1.00 -23.59
CA ASP A 300 -9.68 -0.78 -22.19
C ASP A 300 -10.71 -1.42 -21.25
N PHE A 301 -12.00 -1.36 -21.59
CA PHE A 301 -13.04 -2.04 -20.82
C PHE A 301 -12.88 -3.56 -20.87
N GLU A 302 -12.62 -4.13 -22.04
CA GLU A 302 -12.35 -5.57 -22.21
C GLU A 302 -11.04 -5.98 -21.51
N THR A 303 -10.04 -5.09 -21.41
CA THR A 303 -8.87 -5.32 -20.56
C THR A 303 -9.27 -5.55 -19.10
N PHE A 304 -10.11 -4.68 -18.52
CA PHE A 304 -10.59 -4.84 -17.14
C PHE A 304 -11.41 -6.12 -16.96
N LYS A 305 -12.35 -6.37 -17.87
CA LYS A 305 -13.17 -7.58 -17.83
C LYS A 305 -12.33 -8.84 -17.89
N THR A 306 -11.38 -8.91 -18.83
CA THR A 306 -10.47 -10.04 -19.01
C THR A 306 -9.65 -10.32 -17.75
N ILE A 307 -9.01 -9.31 -17.16
CA ILE A 307 -8.18 -9.55 -15.95
C ILE A 307 -9.03 -9.97 -14.73
N TYR A 308 -10.35 -9.71 -14.73
CA TYR A 308 -11.28 -10.15 -13.69
C TYR A 308 -11.77 -11.58 -13.90
N THR A 309 -12.03 -11.98 -15.14
CA THR A 309 -12.72 -13.24 -15.45
C THR A 309 -11.78 -14.35 -15.90
N ASP A 310 -10.76 -14.04 -16.71
CA ASP A 310 -9.85 -15.03 -17.27
C ASP A 310 -8.91 -15.58 -16.17
N PRO A 311 -8.90 -16.91 -15.93
CA PRO A 311 -8.11 -17.52 -14.88
C PRO A 311 -6.60 -17.27 -15.02
N ARG A 312 -6.07 -16.91 -16.19
CA ARG A 312 -4.63 -16.67 -16.39
C ARG A 312 -4.13 -15.42 -15.63
N PHE A 313 -5.02 -14.48 -15.30
CA PHE A 313 -4.68 -13.21 -14.66
C PHE A 313 -5.11 -13.16 -13.19
N LYS A 314 -6.35 -12.73 -12.93
CA LYS A 314 -6.98 -12.56 -11.62
C LYS A 314 -6.05 -11.96 -10.53
N PRO A 315 -5.58 -10.71 -10.71
CA PRO A 315 -4.67 -10.05 -9.75
C PRO A 315 -5.40 -9.66 -8.47
N ASP A 316 -4.75 -9.79 -7.31
CA ASP A 316 -5.38 -9.47 -6.02
C ASP A 316 -5.68 -7.98 -5.85
N MET A 317 -4.95 -7.12 -6.56
CA MET A 317 -5.00 -5.67 -6.42
C MET A 317 -4.76 -4.96 -7.75
N LEU A 318 -5.24 -3.71 -7.85
CA LEU A 318 -5.02 -2.84 -8.99
C LEU A 318 -4.45 -1.46 -8.59
N LYS A 319 -3.55 -0.94 -9.43
CA LYS A 319 -3.29 0.50 -9.59
C LYS A 319 -3.73 0.88 -11.00
N ILE A 320 -4.69 1.79 -11.12
CA ILE A 320 -5.26 2.21 -12.40
C ILE A 320 -4.80 3.62 -12.70
N TYR A 321 -3.90 3.81 -13.66
CA TYR A 321 -3.36 5.12 -14.05
C TYR A 321 -3.65 5.39 -15.53
N PRO A 322 -4.71 6.16 -15.86
CA PRO A 322 -4.91 6.60 -17.24
C PRO A 322 -3.64 7.22 -17.81
N CYS A 323 -3.34 6.93 -19.07
CA CYS A 323 -2.17 7.48 -19.75
C CYS A 323 -2.22 9.02 -19.75
N LEU A 324 -1.06 9.63 -19.54
CA LEU A 324 -0.88 11.07 -19.47
C LEU A 324 0.22 11.47 -20.46
N VAL A 325 0.01 12.58 -21.15
CA VAL A 325 1.03 13.20 -21.98
C VAL A 325 1.89 14.09 -21.09
N VAL A 326 3.19 13.83 -21.05
CA VAL A 326 4.18 14.57 -20.27
C VAL A 326 5.28 15.03 -21.22
N LYS A 327 5.76 16.26 -21.04
CA LYS A 327 6.86 16.83 -21.85
C LYS A 327 8.06 15.89 -21.94
N ASP A 328 8.75 15.97 -23.07
CA ASP A 328 9.98 15.22 -23.36
C ASP A 328 9.80 13.69 -23.30
N THR A 329 8.61 13.23 -23.71
CA THR A 329 8.30 11.82 -23.99
C THR A 329 8.01 11.65 -25.48
N LYS A 330 8.28 10.46 -26.02
CA LYS A 330 7.85 10.12 -27.39
C LYS A 330 6.33 10.25 -27.57
N LEU A 331 5.55 10.01 -26.50
CA LEU A 331 4.11 10.25 -26.49
C LEU A 331 3.75 11.73 -26.71
N TYR A 332 4.52 12.66 -26.14
CA TYR A 332 4.34 14.09 -26.34
C TYR A 332 4.56 14.47 -27.80
N ASP A 333 5.56 13.89 -28.46
CA ASP A 333 5.79 14.14 -29.89
C ASP A 333 4.63 13.64 -30.76
N LEU A 334 4.08 12.46 -30.44
CA LEU A 334 2.89 11.94 -31.13
C LEU A 334 1.67 12.84 -30.91
N TRP A 335 1.46 13.32 -29.67
CA TRP A 335 0.38 14.24 -29.36
C TRP A 335 0.53 15.57 -30.10
N LYS A 336 1.75 16.14 -30.15
CA LYS A 336 2.04 17.38 -30.88
C LYS A 336 1.82 17.26 -32.39
N LYS A 337 1.98 16.06 -32.96
CA LYS A 337 1.71 15.73 -34.37
C LYS A 337 0.25 15.30 -34.61
N GLU A 338 -0.61 15.38 -33.59
CA GLU A 338 -2.01 14.91 -33.64
C GLU A 338 -2.18 13.41 -33.94
N LEU A 339 -1.12 12.61 -33.78
CA LEU A 339 -1.13 11.16 -33.95
C LEU A 339 -1.58 10.41 -32.69
N TYR A 340 -1.81 11.13 -31.59
CA TYR A 340 -2.40 10.61 -30.36
C TYR A 340 -3.29 11.66 -29.73
N LYS A 341 -4.56 11.30 -29.48
CA LYS A 341 -5.52 12.13 -28.78
C LYS A 341 -5.98 11.40 -27.52
N PRO A 342 -5.66 11.90 -26.30
CA PRO A 342 -6.10 11.26 -25.08
C PRO A 342 -7.62 11.38 -24.92
N TYR A 343 -8.23 10.43 -24.21
CA TYR A 343 -9.63 10.52 -23.81
C TYR A 343 -9.92 11.82 -23.06
N SER A 344 -11.14 12.32 -23.24
CA SER A 344 -11.71 13.33 -22.37
C SER A 344 -11.85 12.83 -20.93
N LEU A 345 -12.06 13.78 -20.02
CA LEU A 345 -12.30 13.47 -18.62
C LEU A 345 -13.56 12.61 -18.44
N ASP A 346 -14.64 12.92 -19.17
CA ASP A 346 -15.92 12.22 -19.05
C ASP A 346 -15.85 10.80 -19.61
N GLU A 347 -15.18 10.60 -20.74
CA GLU A 347 -14.90 9.26 -21.28
C GLU A 347 -14.13 8.41 -20.26
N THR A 348 -13.07 8.98 -19.66
CA THR A 348 -12.29 8.30 -18.63
C THR A 348 -13.13 7.96 -17.41
N ILE A 349 -13.97 8.90 -16.94
CA ILE A 349 -14.85 8.68 -15.79
C ILE A 349 -15.86 7.56 -16.08
N ASN A 350 -16.48 7.56 -17.26
CA ASN A 350 -17.47 6.56 -17.67
C ASN A 350 -16.86 5.17 -17.80
N LEU A 351 -15.69 5.06 -18.45
CA LEU A 351 -14.93 3.82 -18.56
C LEU A 351 -14.63 3.22 -17.18
N LEU A 352 -14.08 4.05 -16.28
CA LEU A 352 -13.69 3.60 -14.95
C LEU A 352 -14.89 3.29 -14.06
N ALA A 353 -16.02 3.99 -14.21
CA ALA A 353 -17.26 3.68 -13.51
C ALA A 353 -17.78 2.28 -13.93
N LYS A 354 -17.80 2.01 -15.23
CA LYS A 354 -18.20 0.71 -15.79
C LYS A 354 -17.27 -0.41 -15.31
N ALA A 355 -15.95 -0.22 -15.42
CA ALA A 355 -14.96 -1.20 -14.96
C ALA A 355 -15.06 -1.48 -13.46
N GLN A 356 -15.26 -0.46 -12.62
CA GLN A 356 -15.41 -0.63 -11.17
C GLN A 356 -16.75 -1.24 -10.76
N SER A 357 -17.79 -1.19 -11.61
CA SER A 357 -19.08 -1.81 -11.31
C SER A 357 -19.05 -3.34 -11.39
N ILE A 358 -18.19 -3.90 -12.24
CA ILE A 358 -18.05 -5.35 -12.44
C ILE A 358 -16.89 -5.97 -11.64
N ILE A 359 -16.22 -5.18 -10.80
CA ILE A 359 -15.02 -5.64 -10.10
C ILE A 359 -15.35 -6.75 -9.08
N PRO A 360 -14.62 -7.88 -9.07
CA PRO A 360 -14.84 -8.93 -8.09
C PRO A 360 -14.57 -8.49 -6.64
N LYS A 361 -15.33 -9.05 -5.70
CA LYS A 361 -15.24 -8.76 -4.25
C LYS A 361 -13.85 -8.98 -3.64
N TRP A 362 -13.05 -9.85 -4.25
CA TRP A 362 -11.70 -10.21 -3.81
C TRP A 362 -10.61 -9.29 -4.34
N ILE A 363 -10.90 -8.30 -5.21
CA ILE A 363 -9.90 -7.34 -5.71
C ILE A 363 -9.87 -6.07 -4.87
N ARG A 364 -8.68 -5.52 -4.64
CA ARG A 364 -8.49 -4.20 -4.02
C ARG A 364 -7.91 -3.17 -5.00
N ILE A 365 -8.66 -2.11 -5.29
CA ILE A 365 -8.11 -0.96 -6.04
C ILE A 365 -7.33 -0.05 -5.09
N GLN A 366 -6.00 -0.04 -5.19
CA GLN A 366 -5.15 0.84 -4.39
C GLN A 366 -5.29 2.30 -4.82
N ARG A 367 -5.17 2.58 -6.11
CA ARG A 367 -5.16 3.94 -6.69
C ARG A 367 -5.84 3.98 -8.05
N VAL A 368 -6.40 5.15 -8.39
CA VAL A 368 -7.15 5.42 -9.65
C VAL A 368 -6.54 6.62 -10.39
N GLN A 369 -5.33 7.03 -10.01
CA GLN A 369 -4.58 8.10 -10.67
C GLN A 369 -3.15 8.10 -10.15
N ARG A 370 -2.25 8.66 -10.96
CA ARG A 370 -0.84 8.83 -10.63
C ARG A 370 -0.59 10.11 -9.83
N ASP A 371 0.51 10.15 -9.09
CA ASP A 371 0.91 11.32 -8.28
C ASP A 371 1.75 12.34 -9.09
N ILE A 372 1.54 12.49 -10.41
CA ILE A 372 2.25 13.49 -11.23
C ILE A 372 1.65 14.89 -10.97
N PRO A 373 2.47 15.92 -10.68
CA PRO A 373 1.96 17.28 -10.54
C PRO A 373 1.36 17.80 -11.85
N VAL A 374 0.23 18.49 -11.76
CA VAL A 374 -0.59 18.90 -12.92
C VAL A 374 0.20 19.78 -13.90
N GLN A 375 1.12 20.61 -13.42
CA GLN A 375 1.93 21.47 -14.27
C GLN A 375 2.88 20.72 -15.23
N TYR A 376 3.07 19.42 -15.04
CA TYR A 376 3.85 18.56 -15.94
C TYR A 376 2.96 17.68 -16.84
N ILE A 377 1.63 17.86 -16.80
CA ILE A 377 0.68 17.11 -17.61
C ILE A 377 0.19 18.00 -18.76
N GLU A 378 0.67 17.74 -19.96
CA GLU A 378 0.33 18.50 -21.17
C GLU A 378 -1.05 18.11 -21.70
N ALA A 379 -1.42 16.83 -21.60
CA ALA A 379 -2.74 16.34 -21.99
C ALA A 379 -3.13 15.05 -21.24
N GLY A 380 -4.43 14.76 -21.20
CA GLY A 380 -5.04 13.68 -20.42
C GLY A 380 -5.68 14.16 -19.12
N VAL A 381 -5.87 13.27 -18.14
CA VAL A 381 -6.57 13.61 -16.90
C VAL A 381 -5.72 14.51 -15.99
N GLN A 382 -6.10 15.79 -15.91
CA GLN A 382 -5.44 16.79 -15.06
C GLN A 382 -6.10 16.95 -13.67
N LYS A 383 -7.31 16.41 -13.46
CA LYS A 383 -8.01 16.51 -12.16
C LYS A 383 -7.36 15.59 -11.13
N SER A 384 -7.07 16.13 -9.94
CA SER A 384 -6.40 15.42 -8.84
C SER A 384 -7.35 14.59 -7.96
N ASN A 385 -8.64 14.52 -8.28
CA ASN A 385 -9.67 13.80 -7.51
C ASN A 385 -10.46 12.80 -8.36
N LEU A 386 -9.83 12.17 -9.37
CA LEU A 386 -10.48 11.27 -10.33
C LEU A 386 -11.30 10.16 -9.65
N ARG A 387 -10.78 9.53 -8.57
CA ARG A 387 -11.55 8.52 -7.81
C ARG A 387 -12.89 9.06 -7.30
N GLN A 388 -12.93 10.31 -6.83
CA GLN A 388 -14.16 10.92 -6.33
C GLN A 388 -15.15 11.17 -7.48
N LEU A 389 -14.67 11.63 -8.62
CA LEU A 389 -15.49 11.85 -9.81
C LEU A 389 -16.09 10.55 -10.33
N VAL A 390 -15.29 9.47 -10.39
CA VAL A 390 -15.77 8.13 -10.76
C VAL A 390 -16.85 7.65 -9.79
N HIS A 391 -16.65 7.79 -8.48
CA HIS A 391 -17.66 7.36 -7.51
C HIS A 391 -18.97 8.16 -7.64
N LYS A 392 -18.89 9.49 -7.82
CA LYS A 392 -20.08 10.32 -8.09
C LYS A 392 -20.82 9.87 -9.35
N ARG A 393 -20.07 9.53 -10.41
CA ARG A 393 -20.67 9.01 -11.64
C ARG A 393 -21.36 7.67 -11.40
N MET A 394 -20.72 6.76 -10.67
CA MET A 394 -21.32 5.48 -10.29
C MET A 394 -22.62 5.69 -9.49
N GLU A 395 -22.63 6.60 -8.53
CA GLU A 395 -23.84 6.97 -7.76
C GLU A 395 -24.96 7.48 -8.68
N SER A 396 -24.65 8.36 -9.65
CA SER A 396 -25.64 8.86 -10.61
C SER A 396 -26.21 7.80 -11.54
N LEU A 397 -25.50 6.67 -11.71
CA LEU A 397 -25.92 5.53 -12.53
C LEU A 397 -26.46 4.37 -11.68
N ASN A 398 -26.65 4.57 -10.37
CA ASN A 398 -27.02 3.53 -9.40
C ASN A 398 -26.09 2.29 -9.44
N LEU A 399 -24.80 2.52 -9.73
CA LEU A 399 -23.77 1.48 -9.75
C LEU A 399 -23.03 1.43 -8.41
N LYS A 400 -22.64 0.23 -7.98
CA LYS A 400 -21.86 0.00 -6.77
C LYS A 400 -20.49 -0.58 -7.11
N CYS A 401 -19.47 -0.25 -6.32
CA CYS A 401 -18.12 -0.80 -6.46
C CYS A 401 -17.88 -1.86 -5.38
N ASN A 402 -17.77 -3.12 -5.78
CA ASN A 402 -17.63 -4.26 -4.87
C ASN A 402 -16.20 -4.52 -4.38
N CYS A 403 -15.23 -3.67 -4.74
CA CYS A 403 -13.83 -3.92 -4.36
C CYS A 403 -13.61 -3.83 -2.85
N ILE A 404 -12.59 -4.55 -2.35
CA ILE A 404 -12.21 -4.58 -0.92
C ILE A 404 -12.11 -3.18 -0.31
N ARG A 405 -11.52 -2.22 -1.03
CA ARG A 405 -11.31 -0.85 -0.52
C ARG A 405 -12.62 -0.08 -0.36
N CYS A 406 -13.64 -0.37 -1.17
CA CYS A 406 -14.93 0.31 -1.06
C CYS A 406 -15.76 -0.22 0.11
N ARG A 407 -15.48 -1.45 0.55
CA ARG A 407 -16.24 -2.15 1.58
C ARG A 407 -15.54 -2.20 2.95
N GLU A 408 -14.24 -1.90 3.01
CA GLU A 408 -13.47 -1.98 4.27
C GLU A 408 -14.03 -1.06 5.37
N VAL A 409 -14.31 -1.64 6.55
CA VAL A 409 -14.96 -0.97 7.70
C VAL A 409 -14.32 0.37 8.09
N GLY A 410 -13.00 0.48 7.98
CA GLY A 410 -12.28 1.70 8.33
C GLY A 410 -12.60 2.90 7.42
N LEU A 411 -12.87 2.64 6.13
CA LEU A 411 -13.24 3.69 5.18
C LEU A 411 -14.74 3.98 5.18
N ILE A 412 -15.57 2.93 5.29
CA ILE A 412 -17.03 3.09 5.44
C ILE A 412 -17.36 3.94 6.67
N LYS A 413 -16.77 3.62 7.83
CA LYS A 413 -16.96 4.41 9.05
C LYS A 413 -16.51 5.86 8.89
N LEU A 414 -15.43 6.11 8.16
CA LEU A 414 -14.92 7.48 7.96
C LEU A 414 -15.80 8.32 7.03
N LYS A 415 -16.33 7.70 5.96
CA LYS A 415 -17.06 8.42 4.90
C LYS A 415 -18.54 8.54 5.19
N GLU A 416 -19.14 7.48 5.72
CA GLU A 416 -20.59 7.32 5.84
C GLU A 416 -21.04 7.22 7.31
N ASN A 417 -20.10 7.23 8.26
CA ASN A 417 -20.37 7.02 9.69
C ASN A 417 -21.15 5.73 9.99
N ARG A 418 -21.07 4.75 9.10
CA ARG A 418 -21.70 3.43 9.24
C ARG A 418 -20.76 2.46 9.94
N VAL A 419 -21.34 1.59 10.77
CA VAL A 419 -20.65 0.50 11.48
C VAL A 419 -21.33 -0.83 11.16
N PRO A 420 -20.58 -1.95 11.13
CA PRO A 420 -21.16 -3.27 10.95
C PRO A 420 -22.06 -3.63 12.13
N GLU A 421 -23.17 -4.31 11.87
CA GLU A 421 -24.03 -4.87 12.91
C GLU A 421 -23.58 -6.28 13.29
N PRO A 422 -23.34 -6.55 14.58
CA PRO A 422 -22.97 -7.86 15.11
C PRO A 422 -23.66 -9.07 14.49
N ASP A 423 -24.99 -9.04 14.45
CA ASP A 423 -25.83 -10.19 14.09
C ASP A 423 -25.79 -10.49 12.58
N ASN A 424 -25.35 -9.52 11.78
CA ASN A 424 -25.22 -9.63 10.33
C ASN A 424 -23.82 -10.06 9.89
N ILE A 425 -22.87 -10.18 10.83
CA ILE A 425 -21.48 -10.54 10.51
C ILE A 425 -21.40 -12.04 10.23
N LYS A 426 -21.19 -12.40 8.97
CA LYS A 426 -21.05 -13.79 8.53
C LYS A 426 -19.74 -14.07 7.83
N LEU A 427 -19.32 -15.32 7.92
CA LEU A 427 -18.20 -15.85 7.13
C LEU A 427 -18.69 -16.13 5.71
N ASN A 428 -18.07 -15.47 4.76
CA ASN A 428 -18.29 -15.63 3.33
C ASN A 428 -17.08 -16.34 2.70
N LEU A 429 -17.34 -17.18 1.70
CA LEU A 429 -16.35 -17.96 0.97
C LEU A 429 -16.57 -17.79 -0.54
N SER A 430 -15.50 -17.55 -1.28
CA SER A 430 -15.54 -17.49 -2.75
C SER A 430 -14.35 -18.24 -3.34
N ILE A 431 -14.63 -19.26 -4.14
CA ILE A 431 -13.63 -20.08 -4.84
C ILE A 431 -13.53 -19.63 -6.28
N TYR A 432 -12.31 -19.48 -6.80
CA TYR A 432 -12.09 -19.19 -8.20
C TYR A 432 -10.76 -19.76 -8.71
N LYS A 433 -10.79 -20.35 -9.91
CA LYS A 433 -9.58 -20.76 -10.63
C LYS A 433 -8.72 -19.56 -10.97
N ALA A 434 -7.44 -19.60 -10.64
CA ALA A 434 -6.45 -18.58 -11.00
C ALA A 434 -5.06 -19.21 -11.18
N SER A 435 -4.47 -18.97 -12.34
CA SER A 435 -3.12 -19.36 -12.73
C SER A 435 -2.87 -20.84 -12.47
N GLN A 436 -3.70 -21.70 -13.07
CA GLN A 436 -3.64 -23.17 -12.97
C GLN A 436 -3.80 -23.76 -11.55
N GLY A 437 -4.04 -22.92 -10.54
CA GLY A 437 -4.41 -23.32 -9.20
C GLY A 437 -5.78 -22.77 -8.85
N GLU A 438 -6.12 -22.86 -7.57
CA GLU A 438 -7.40 -22.41 -7.05
C GLU A 438 -7.19 -21.43 -5.89
N GLU A 439 -7.94 -20.33 -5.92
CA GLU A 439 -7.96 -19.32 -4.86
C GLU A 439 -9.26 -19.43 -4.09
N ILE A 440 -9.16 -19.44 -2.77
CA ILE A 440 -10.26 -19.43 -1.82
C ILE A 440 -10.17 -18.13 -1.03
N PHE A 441 -11.11 -17.24 -1.29
CA PHE A 441 -11.23 -15.96 -0.58
C PHE A 441 -12.24 -16.10 0.56
N LEU A 442 -11.72 -16.12 1.79
CA LEU A 442 -12.53 -16.13 3.01
C LEU A 442 -12.68 -14.71 3.52
N SER A 443 -13.86 -14.31 3.96
CA SER A 443 -14.09 -12.97 4.50
C SER A 443 -15.15 -12.96 5.59
N TYR A 444 -14.97 -12.11 6.60
CA TYR A 444 -16.05 -11.75 7.51
C TYR A 444 -16.62 -10.41 7.07
N GLU A 445 -17.91 -10.40 6.76
CA GLU A 445 -18.62 -9.26 6.21
C GLU A 445 -19.98 -9.11 6.90
N ASP A 446 -20.44 -7.87 7.10
CA ASP A 446 -21.86 -7.58 7.36
C ASP A 446 -22.60 -7.70 6.02
N GLU A 447 -23.45 -8.72 5.87
CA GLU A 447 -24.08 -9.05 4.58
C GLU A 447 -25.14 -8.03 4.16
N ILE A 448 -25.81 -7.39 5.11
CA ILE A 448 -26.87 -6.42 4.83
C ILE A 448 -26.24 -5.07 4.45
N LYS A 449 -25.23 -4.66 5.20
CA LYS A 449 -24.55 -3.37 4.98
C LYS A 449 -23.40 -3.48 3.97
N ASP A 450 -23.02 -4.68 3.52
CA ASP A 450 -21.87 -4.95 2.65
C ASP A 450 -20.57 -4.32 3.19
N ILE A 451 -20.31 -4.53 4.50
CA ILE A 451 -19.12 -4.00 5.20
C ILE A 451 -18.13 -5.13 5.46
N LEU A 452 -16.94 -5.03 4.87
CA LEU A 452 -15.84 -5.98 5.05
C LEU A 452 -15.03 -5.67 6.33
N ILE A 453 -14.89 -6.68 7.19
CA ILE A 453 -14.20 -6.58 8.47
C ILE A 453 -12.82 -7.24 8.40
N GLY A 454 -12.68 -8.35 7.70
CA GLY A 454 -11.40 -9.03 7.52
C GLY A 454 -11.49 -10.12 6.48
N TYR A 455 -10.36 -10.49 5.89
CA TYR A 455 -10.29 -11.53 4.86
C TYR A 455 -9.00 -12.34 4.94
N LEU A 456 -9.05 -13.53 4.37
CA LEU A 456 -7.93 -14.42 4.15
C LEU A 456 -7.94 -14.88 2.68
N ARG A 457 -6.74 -14.96 2.07
CA ARG A 457 -6.53 -15.56 0.75
C ARG A 457 -5.81 -16.88 0.94
N LEU A 458 -6.51 -17.98 0.70
CA LEU A 458 -5.95 -19.33 0.67
C LEU A 458 -5.76 -19.72 -0.80
N ARG A 459 -4.63 -20.34 -1.11
CA ARG A 459 -4.35 -20.89 -2.44
C ARG A 459 -4.03 -22.37 -2.35
N ILE A 460 -4.63 -23.12 -3.25
CA ILE A 460 -4.16 -24.43 -3.64
C ILE A 460 -3.25 -24.22 -4.86
N PRO A 461 -1.93 -24.41 -4.70
CA PRO A 461 -0.97 -24.10 -5.76
C PRO A 461 -1.15 -25.01 -6.97
N SER A 462 -0.70 -24.55 -8.14
CA SER A 462 -0.67 -25.40 -9.33
C SER A 462 0.45 -26.45 -9.21
N GLU A 463 0.38 -27.49 -10.06
CA GLU A 463 1.43 -28.51 -10.18
C GLU A 463 2.79 -27.92 -10.61
N LYS A 464 2.79 -26.71 -11.18
CA LYS A 464 4.01 -26.00 -11.60
C LYS A 464 4.62 -25.14 -10.49
N ALA A 465 4.17 -25.28 -9.24
CA ALA A 465 4.85 -24.68 -8.09
C ALA A 465 6.29 -25.21 -8.01
N PHE A 466 7.23 -24.36 -7.61
CA PHE A 466 8.66 -24.67 -7.70
C PHE A 466 9.44 -24.47 -6.41
N ARG A 467 8.81 -23.93 -5.36
CA ARG A 467 9.46 -23.76 -4.05
C ARG A 467 9.46 -25.09 -3.31
N GLU A 468 10.62 -25.50 -2.84
CA GLU A 468 10.83 -26.74 -2.07
C GLU A 468 9.85 -26.84 -0.90
N GLU A 469 9.67 -25.75 -0.15
CA GLU A 469 8.77 -25.72 1.00
C GLU A 469 7.31 -26.02 0.62
N ILE A 470 6.93 -25.84 -0.65
CA ILE A 470 5.57 -26.04 -1.15
C ILE A 470 5.39 -27.42 -1.76
N ILE A 471 6.41 -27.94 -2.47
CA ILE A 471 6.31 -29.17 -3.25
C ILE A 471 6.68 -30.44 -2.46
N GLU A 472 7.47 -30.32 -1.39
CA GLU A 472 7.91 -31.47 -0.58
C GLU A 472 6.74 -32.25 0.05
N LYS A 473 5.62 -31.56 0.30
CA LYS A 473 4.41 -32.14 0.88
C LYS A 473 3.18 -31.52 0.21
N PRO A 474 2.06 -32.24 0.09
CA PRO A 474 0.79 -31.67 -0.35
C PRO A 474 0.41 -30.46 0.51
N SER A 475 0.56 -29.27 -0.06
CA SER A 475 0.54 -28.02 0.70
C SER A 475 -0.51 -27.04 0.18
N SER A 476 -1.05 -26.26 1.11
CA SER A 476 -1.84 -25.06 0.83
C SER A 476 -1.09 -23.81 1.28
N ILE A 477 -1.45 -22.64 0.74
CA ILE A 477 -0.72 -21.39 1.00
C ILE A 477 -1.68 -20.27 1.39
N VAL A 478 -1.54 -19.73 2.59
CA VAL A 478 -2.16 -18.47 3.01
C VAL A 478 -1.33 -17.31 2.46
N ARG A 479 -1.86 -16.66 1.42
CA ARG A 479 -1.22 -15.54 0.68
C ARG A 479 -1.42 -14.19 1.37
N ALA A 480 -2.47 -14.08 2.17
CA ALA A 480 -2.79 -12.90 2.94
C ALA A 480 -3.75 -13.24 4.07
N LEU A 481 -3.54 -12.65 5.24
CA LEU A 481 -4.53 -12.51 6.30
C LEU A 481 -4.58 -11.03 6.68
N HIS A 482 -5.75 -10.42 6.58
CA HIS A 482 -5.93 -9.00 6.91
C HIS A 482 -7.21 -8.80 7.71
N VAL A 483 -7.08 -8.18 8.88
CA VAL A 483 -8.22 -7.81 9.72
C VAL A 483 -8.20 -6.30 9.89
N TYR A 484 -9.27 -5.65 9.46
CA TYR A 484 -9.45 -4.23 9.62
C TYR A 484 -9.87 -3.94 11.07
N GLY A 485 -9.09 -3.11 11.75
CA GLY A 485 -9.40 -2.67 13.10
C GLY A 485 -8.69 -1.36 13.45
N PRO A 486 -9.15 -0.62 14.47
CA PRO A 486 -8.38 0.49 15.01
C PRO A 486 -7.01 -0.03 15.45
N VAL A 487 -5.94 0.72 15.16
CA VAL A 487 -4.60 0.39 15.65
C VAL A 487 -4.60 0.53 17.16
N VAL A 488 -4.76 -0.59 17.87
CA VAL A 488 -4.54 -0.63 19.31
C VAL A 488 -3.02 -0.75 19.52
N PRO A 489 -2.36 0.23 20.16
CA PRO A 489 -0.98 0.08 20.58
C PRO A 489 -0.87 -1.10 21.54
N ILE A 490 0.16 -1.92 21.37
CA ILE A 490 0.45 -3.07 22.25
C ILE A 490 0.54 -2.56 23.69
N GLY A 491 -0.25 -3.16 24.61
CA GLY A 491 -0.27 -2.82 26.04
C GLY A 491 -1.43 -1.92 26.52
N LYS A 492 -2.29 -1.41 25.64
CA LYS A 492 -3.46 -0.56 26.01
C LYS A 492 -4.81 -1.21 25.70
N GLU A 493 -4.96 -2.49 26.03
CA GLU A 493 -6.14 -3.31 25.69
C GLU A 493 -7.39 -3.01 26.54
N LYS A 494 -7.25 -2.26 27.64
CA LYS A 494 -8.33 -2.05 28.63
C LYS A 494 -9.28 -0.87 28.32
N LEU A 495 -8.91 0.08 27.45
CA LEU A 495 -9.59 1.39 27.35
C LEU A 495 -10.75 1.49 26.35
N HIS A 496 -11.04 0.46 25.56
CA HIS A 496 -12.19 0.47 24.66
C HIS A 496 -12.87 -0.89 24.72
N LYS A 497 -13.97 -1.01 25.46
CA LYS A 497 -14.64 -2.31 25.70
C LYS A 497 -15.89 -2.55 24.84
N GLN A 498 -16.61 -1.52 24.41
CA GLN A 498 -17.96 -1.72 23.82
C GLN A 498 -17.99 -2.09 22.31
N LEU A 499 -16.99 -1.70 21.51
CA LEU A 499 -16.86 -2.12 20.09
C LEU A 499 -15.84 -3.26 19.88
N HIS A 500 -15.20 -3.74 20.95
CA HIS A 500 -13.96 -4.53 20.87
C HIS A 500 -14.12 -6.04 21.04
N TRP A 501 -15.25 -6.51 21.58
CA TRP A 501 -15.38 -7.92 21.94
C TRP A 501 -15.54 -8.87 20.75
N GLN A 502 -16.14 -8.44 19.63
CA GLN A 502 -16.40 -9.34 18.48
C GLN A 502 -15.24 -9.45 17.47
N HIS A 503 -14.35 -8.46 17.40
CA HIS A 503 -13.24 -8.45 16.42
C HIS A 503 -11.96 -9.16 16.88
N LYS A 504 -11.80 -9.47 18.17
CA LYS A 504 -10.53 -9.96 18.73
C LYS A 504 -10.05 -11.30 18.14
N ASN A 505 -10.95 -12.13 17.61
CA ASN A 505 -10.62 -13.47 17.12
C ASN A 505 -10.89 -13.68 15.63
N ILE A 506 -11.24 -12.66 14.84
CA ILE A 506 -11.55 -12.83 13.40
C ILE A 506 -10.36 -13.42 12.66
N GLY A 507 -9.14 -12.93 12.94
CA GLY A 507 -7.93 -13.44 12.28
C GLY A 507 -7.69 -14.92 12.58
N PHE A 508 -7.90 -15.33 13.83
CA PHE A 508 -7.80 -16.73 14.23
C PHE A 508 -8.89 -17.59 13.61
N LYS A 509 -10.15 -17.12 13.59
CA LYS A 509 -11.28 -17.84 12.97
C LYS A 509 -11.04 -18.05 11.47
N LEU A 510 -10.56 -17.04 10.75
CA LEU A 510 -10.19 -17.15 9.34
C LEU A 510 -9.06 -18.17 9.14
N LEU A 511 -8.02 -18.12 9.97
CA LEU A 511 -6.89 -19.04 9.88
C LEU A 511 -7.32 -20.49 10.16
N LYS A 512 -8.10 -20.72 11.21
CA LYS A 512 -8.65 -22.04 11.55
C LYS A 512 -9.54 -22.60 10.43
N LYS A 513 -10.39 -21.76 9.83
CA LYS A 513 -11.21 -22.20 8.69
C LYS A 513 -10.35 -22.54 7.47
N ALA A 514 -9.26 -21.80 7.24
CA ALA A 514 -8.31 -22.14 6.17
C ALA A 514 -7.62 -23.48 6.42
N GLU A 515 -7.21 -23.77 7.67
CA GLU A 515 -6.65 -25.08 8.06
C GLU A 515 -7.66 -26.21 7.80
N GLU A 516 -8.93 -26.02 8.18
CA GLU A 516 -10.02 -26.97 7.96
C GLU A 516 -10.28 -27.25 6.48
N ILE A 517 -10.43 -26.19 5.66
CA ILE A 517 -10.63 -26.32 4.20
C ILE A 517 -9.45 -27.06 3.57
N SER A 518 -8.22 -26.66 3.92
CA SER A 518 -7.01 -27.28 3.38
C SER A 518 -6.97 -28.78 3.65
N LYS A 519 -7.34 -29.22 4.86
CA LYS A 519 -7.31 -30.63 5.24
C LYS A 519 -8.50 -31.42 4.67
N ASN A 520 -9.71 -30.91 4.85
CA ASN A 520 -10.94 -31.69 4.63
C ASN A 520 -11.45 -31.62 3.18
N GLU A 521 -11.17 -30.53 2.47
CA GLU A 521 -11.69 -30.30 1.11
C GLU A 521 -10.63 -30.51 0.02
N TYR A 522 -9.33 -30.45 0.38
CA TYR A 522 -8.23 -30.50 -0.58
C TYR A 522 -7.09 -31.47 -0.22
N ASP A 523 -7.27 -32.30 0.82
CA ASP A 523 -6.30 -33.31 1.27
C ASP A 523 -4.86 -32.77 1.40
N ARG A 524 -4.73 -31.57 1.98
CA ARG A 524 -3.43 -30.95 2.24
C ARG A 524 -2.99 -31.27 3.66
N ASN A 525 -1.74 -31.69 3.78
CA ASN A 525 -1.13 -32.10 5.05
C ASN A 525 -0.27 -30.99 5.67
N LYS A 526 -0.04 -29.91 4.91
CA LYS A 526 0.73 -28.74 5.34
C LYS A 526 0.06 -27.45 4.86
N ILE A 527 0.11 -26.42 5.71
CA ILE A 527 -0.29 -25.06 5.36
C ILE A 527 0.87 -24.11 5.58
N LEU A 528 1.23 -23.35 4.54
CA LEU A 528 2.24 -22.30 4.59
C LEU A 528 1.58 -20.94 4.67
N VAL A 529 2.28 -19.96 5.25
CA VAL A 529 1.85 -18.56 5.27
C VAL A 529 2.97 -17.67 4.80
N ILE A 530 2.70 -16.83 3.78
CA ILE A 530 3.58 -15.72 3.45
C ILE A 530 3.38 -14.61 4.49
N SER A 531 4.30 -14.54 5.43
CA SER A 531 4.20 -13.66 6.59
C SER A 531 5.17 -12.51 6.48
N GLY A 532 4.69 -11.28 6.72
CA GLY A 532 5.59 -10.15 6.91
C GLY A 532 6.51 -10.41 8.11
N ILE A 533 7.76 -9.98 8.02
CA ILE A 533 8.80 -10.25 9.02
C ILE A 533 8.32 -9.91 10.44
N GLY A 534 7.73 -8.73 10.63
CA GLY A 534 7.23 -8.25 11.91
C GLY A 534 5.94 -8.93 12.41
N VAL A 535 5.36 -9.89 11.68
CA VAL A 535 4.13 -10.60 12.07
C VAL A 535 4.31 -12.11 12.21
N ARG A 536 5.54 -12.65 12.05
CA ARG A 536 5.82 -14.09 12.25
C ARG A 536 5.43 -14.59 13.64
N GLU A 537 5.67 -13.79 14.69
CA GLU A 537 5.25 -14.10 16.07
C GLU A 537 3.73 -14.28 16.26
N TYR A 538 2.90 -13.66 15.41
CA TYR A 538 1.46 -13.88 15.49
C TYR A 538 1.10 -15.33 15.16
N TYR A 539 1.73 -15.90 14.13
CA TYR A 539 1.48 -17.28 13.69
C TYR A 539 2.11 -18.30 14.63
N ARG A 540 3.27 -18.00 15.23
CA ARG A 540 3.93 -18.86 16.23
C ARG A 540 3.01 -19.21 17.41
N LYS A 541 2.16 -18.27 17.83
CA LYS A 541 1.14 -18.49 18.88
C LYS A 541 0.09 -19.55 18.51
N PHE A 542 -0.09 -19.86 17.22
CA PHE A 542 -1.05 -20.84 16.73
C PHE A 542 -0.36 -22.13 16.23
N GLY A 543 0.89 -22.36 16.62
CA GLY A 543 1.64 -23.58 16.32
C GLY A 543 2.42 -23.55 15.00
N TYR A 544 2.45 -22.42 14.29
CA TYR A 544 3.27 -22.29 13.07
C TYR A 544 4.75 -22.13 13.43
N LYS A 545 5.63 -22.77 12.65
CA LYS A 545 7.09 -22.70 12.79
C LYS A 545 7.73 -22.08 11.55
N LYS A 546 8.98 -21.63 11.66
CA LYS A 546 9.74 -21.12 10.51
C LYS A 546 9.95 -22.26 9.50
N ASP A 547 9.66 -22.01 8.23
CA ASP A 547 9.80 -22.97 7.13
C ASP A 547 10.31 -22.20 5.90
N GLY A 548 11.63 -22.14 5.75
CA GLY A 548 12.32 -21.32 4.76
C GLY A 548 11.89 -19.85 4.79
N SER A 549 11.32 -19.36 3.68
CA SER A 549 10.77 -18.00 3.56
C SER A 549 9.40 -17.80 4.23
N TYR A 550 8.76 -18.88 4.64
CA TYR A 550 7.40 -18.93 5.17
C TYR A 550 7.38 -19.18 6.68
N VAL A 551 6.17 -19.19 7.23
CA VAL A 551 5.87 -19.96 8.44
C VAL A 551 4.86 -21.05 8.06
N SER A 552 5.04 -22.27 8.55
CA SER A 552 4.17 -23.40 8.20
C SER A 552 3.71 -24.20 9.42
N LYS A 553 2.65 -24.99 9.22
CA LYS A 553 2.06 -25.89 10.20
C LYS A 553 1.59 -27.17 9.48
N TYR A 554 1.84 -28.31 10.08
CA TYR A 554 1.26 -29.59 9.64
C TYR A 554 -0.19 -29.72 10.16
N LEU A 555 -1.09 -30.24 9.32
CA LEU A 555 -2.55 -30.23 9.53
C LEU A 555 -3.12 -31.53 10.10
#